data_AF-A0A938D010-F1
#
_entry.id   AF-A0A938D010-F1
#
_cell.length_a   1.000
_cell.length_b   1.000
_cell.length_c   1.000
_cell.angle_alpha   90.00
_cell.angle_beta   90.00
_cell.angle_gamma   90.00
#
_symmetry.space_group_name_H-M   'P 1'
#
loop_
_entity.id
_entity.type
_entity.pdbx_description
1 polymer ?
#
loop_
_entity_poly.entity_id
_entity_poly.type
_entity_poly.pdbx_seq_one_letter_code
_entity_poly.pdbx_strand_id
1 'polypeptide(L)'
;MPVQQLRPVLGSWRSHLPPCAAATHLTALEGVEVKLTAGVRYIHVMFDRHEIICANGAWTESFQPAMRMLDAMETAQAEEVKALFPELAGEEFDYPAARMTLKAHEAKVLLRA
;
A
#
# COMPACT_ATOMS: atom_id res chain seq x y z
N MET A 1 -9.02 -8.35 22.20
CA MET A 1 -8.14 -8.38 21.02
C MET A 1 -6.97 -7.47 21.31
N PRO A 2 -5.72 -7.96 21.42
CA PRO A 2 -4.59 -7.07 21.69
C PRO A 2 -4.37 -6.15 20.48
N VAL A 3 -4.24 -4.86 20.75
CA VAL A 3 -3.89 -3.83 19.77
C VAL A 3 -2.53 -4.19 19.16
N GLN A 4 -2.49 -4.46 17.86
CA GLN A 4 -1.25 -4.63 17.12
C GLN A 4 -0.62 -3.25 16.92
N GLN A 5 0.50 -3.00 17.59
CA GLN A 5 1.29 -1.79 17.41
C GLN A 5 2.00 -1.86 16.06
N LEU A 6 1.55 -1.06 15.09
CA LEU A 6 2.32 -0.79 13.87
C LEU A 6 3.58 -0.03 14.30
N ARG A 7 4.76 -0.63 14.10
CA ARG A 7 6.04 0.03 14.34
C ARG A 7 6.47 0.75 13.05
N PRO A 8 6.38 2.08 12.96
CA PRO A 8 7.03 2.80 11.88
C PRO A 8 8.55 2.60 11.99
N VAL A 9 9.17 2.05 10.95
CA VAL A 9 10.62 1.81 10.92
C VAL A 9 11.32 3.10 10.49
N LEU A 10 11.72 3.92 11.45
CA LEU A 10 12.57 5.10 11.23
C LEU A 10 14.05 4.65 11.20
N GLY A 11 14.65 4.46 10.01
CA GLY A 11 16.09 4.15 9.86
C GLY A 11 16.51 3.61 8.48
N SER A 12 17.82 3.64 8.17
CA SER A 12 18.49 3.51 6.86
C SER A 12 18.33 2.18 6.06
N TRP A 13 17.30 1.39 6.32
CA TRP A 13 17.03 0.10 5.66
C TRP A 13 16.29 0.23 4.32
N ARG A 14 15.87 1.46 3.96
CA ARG A 14 15.16 1.82 2.73
C ARG A 14 15.93 1.53 1.42
N SER A 15 17.18 1.10 1.44
CA SER A 15 17.87 0.69 0.20
C SER A 15 17.76 -0.81 -0.09
N HIS A 16 17.52 -1.66 0.92
CA HIS A 16 17.70 -3.11 0.78
C HIS A 16 16.40 -3.90 0.52
N LEU A 17 15.22 -3.32 0.77
CA LEU A 17 13.97 -3.99 0.40
C LEU A 17 13.83 -4.08 -1.13
N PRO A 18 13.22 -5.16 -1.64
CA PRO A 18 12.93 -5.31 -3.06
C PRO A 18 11.87 -4.31 -3.53
N PRO A 19 11.67 -4.18 -4.86
CA PRO A 19 10.50 -3.51 -5.43
C PRO A 19 9.17 -4.11 -4.91
N CYS A 20 8.11 -3.30 -4.89
CA CYS A 20 6.77 -3.76 -4.58
C CYS A 20 6.19 -4.58 -5.74
N ALA A 21 5.29 -5.51 -5.45
CA ALA A 21 4.48 -6.19 -6.45
C ALA A 21 3.06 -6.42 -5.88
N ALA A 22 2.05 -6.36 -6.75
CA ALA A 22 0.69 -6.66 -6.33
C ALA A 22 0.59 -8.11 -5.82
N ALA A 23 -0.18 -8.34 -4.75
CA ALA A 23 -0.34 -9.66 -4.16
C ALA A 23 -0.87 -10.69 -5.17
N THR A 24 -1.70 -10.28 -6.13
CA THR A 24 -2.23 -11.12 -7.21
C THR A 24 -1.14 -11.63 -8.16
N HIS A 25 0.01 -10.96 -8.23
CA HIS A 25 1.18 -11.40 -9.01
C HIS A 25 2.02 -12.46 -8.28
N LEU A 26 1.81 -12.63 -6.97
CA LEU A 26 2.58 -13.54 -6.10
C LEU A 26 1.92 -14.91 -5.95
N THR A 27 0.75 -15.14 -6.56
CA THR A 27 -0.04 -16.37 -6.42
C THR A 27 0.61 -17.64 -6.97
N ALA A 28 1.72 -17.50 -7.71
CA ALA A 28 2.52 -18.62 -8.20
C ALA A 28 3.60 -19.08 -7.20
N LEU A 29 3.80 -18.35 -6.09
CA LEU A 29 4.78 -18.73 -5.07
C LEU A 29 4.26 -19.87 -4.19
N GLU A 30 5.17 -20.75 -3.81
CA GLU A 30 4.90 -21.75 -2.79
C GLU A 30 4.48 -21.07 -1.48
N GLY A 31 3.39 -21.54 -0.87
CA GLY A 31 2.84 -20.97 0.36
C GLY A 31 1.88 -19.78 0.17
N VAL A 32 1.64 -19.31 -1.06
CA VAL A 32 0.63 -18.27 -1.34
C VAL A 32 -0.64 -18.90 -1.91
N GLU A 33 -1.76 -18.74 -1.21
CA GLU A 33 -3.05 -19.31 -1.62
C GLU A 33 -4.10 -18.21 -1.84
N VAL A 34 -4.89 -18.34 -2.91
CA VAL A 34 -6.09 -17.54 -3.11
C VAL A 34 -7.24 -18.20 -2.34
N LYS A 35 -7.79 -17.49 -1.35
CA LYS A 35 -8.92 -17.97 -0.55
C LYS A 35 -10.18 -17.15 -0.79
N LEU A 36 -11.29 -17.85 -0.98
CA LEU A 36 -12.62 -17.26 -0.88
C LEU A 36 -12.99 -17.13 0.60
N THR A 37 -13.46 -15.95 0.99
CA THR A 37 -13.89 -15.64 2.36
C THR A 37 -15.27 -15.00 2.33
N ALA A 38 -16.06 -15.21 3.39
CA ALA A 38 -17.38 -14.62 3.55
C ALA A 38 -17.34 -13.08 3.62
N GLY A 39 -16.18 -12.50 3.93
CA GLY A 39 -15.96 -11.06 3.89
C GLY A 39 -14.53 -10.68 4.27
N VAL A 40 -14.16 -9.46 3.88
CA VAL A 40 -12.92 -8.80 4.29
C VAL A 40 -13.26 -7.39 4.77
N ARG A 41 -12.57 -6.92 5.81
CA ARG A 41 -12.55 -5.50 6.14
C ARG A 41 -11.29 -4.92 5.53
N TYR A 42 -11.47 -3.93 4.67
CA TYR A 42 -10.37 -3.22 4.03
C TYR A 42 -10.15 -1.90 4.75
N ILE A 43 -8.96 -1.72 5.32
CA ILE A 43 -8.59 -0.53 6.08
C ILE A 43 -7.45 0.13 5.33
N HIS A 44 -7.66 1.38 4.92
CA HIS A 44 -6.59 2.21 4.38
C HIS A 44 -5.79 2.83 5.53
N VAL A 45 -4.48 2.61 5.53
CA VAL A 45 -3.55 3.24 6.47
C VAL A 45 -2.72 4.25 5.69
N MET A 46 -2.81 5.52 6.07
CA MET A 46 -2.15 6.62 5.36
C MET A 46 -1.21 7.37 6.32
N PHE A 47 -0.14 7.94 5.78
CA PHE A 47 0.87 8.74 6.48
C PHE A 47 1.14 10.03 5.68
N ASP A 48 2.00 10.91 6.17
CA ASP A 48 2.43 12.13 5.45
C ASP A 48 3.19 11.84 4.14
N ARG A 49 3.66 10.60 3.96
CA ARG A 49 4.31 10.11 2.74
C ARG A 49 4.01 8.64 2.52
N HIS A 50 4.17 8.14 1.29
CA HIS A 50 4.05 6.71 1.04
C HIS A 50 5.14 5.95 1.82
N GLU A 51 4.73 4.97 2.62
CA GLU A 51 5.63 4.19 3.48
C GLU A 51 5.54 2.69 3.21
N ILE A 52 6.64 1.98 3.44
CA ILE A 52 6.64 0.52 3.52
C ILE A 52 6.46 0.11 4.98
N ILE A 53 5.44 -0.71 5.25
CA ILE A 53 5.09 -1.17 6.59
C ILE A 53 5.12 -2.70 6.66
N CYS A 54 5.35 -3.24 7.85
CA CYS A 54 5.25 -4.67 8.10
C CYS A 54 3.95 -4.95 8.85
N ALA A 55 3.07 -5.74 8.23
CA ALA A 55 1.79 -6.14 8.80
C ALA A 55 1.71 -7.67 8.84
N ASN A 56 1.53 -8.24 10.03
CA ASN A 56 1.48 -9.70 10.24
C ASN A 56 2.66 -10.47 9.61
N GLY A 57 3.86 -9.89 9.65
CA GLY A 57 5.07 -10.49 9.07
C GLY A 57 5.20 -10.36 7.55
N ALA A 58 4.23 -9.75 6.87
CA ALA A 58 4.32 -9.43 5.45
C ALA A 58 4.67 -7.94 5.25
N TRP A 59 5.67 -7.67 4.41
CA TRP A 59 5.96 -6.32 3.96
C TRP A 59 4.89 -5.89 2.96
N THR A 60 4.31 -4.71 3.19
CA THR A 60 3.29 -4.10 2.35
C THR A 60 3.51 -2.60 2.30
N GLU A 61 2.78 -1.93 1.42
CA GLU A 61 2.87 -0.49 1.24
C GLU A 61 1.66 0.20 1.86
N SER A 62 1.86 1.39 2.42
CA SER A 62 0.76 2.19 2.95
C SER A 62 -0.14 2.64 1.80
N PHE A 63 -1.29 3.21 2.13
CA PHE A 63 -2.15 3.77 1.11
C PHE A 63 -1.41 4.88 0.35
N GLN A 64 -1.36 4.74 -0.98
CA GLN A 64 -0.92 5.76 -1.91
C GLN A 64 -2.16 6.31 -2.63
N PRO A 65 -2.65 7.50 -2.23
CA PRO A 65 -3.78 8.11 -2.91
C PRO A 65 -3.40 8.46 -4.35
N ALA A 66 -4.31 8.14 -5.27
CA ALA A 66 -4.29 8.69 -6.62
C ALA A 66 -5.47 9.65 -6.76
N MET A 67 -5.33 10.71 -7.56
CA MET A 67 -6.38 11.71 -7.75
C MET A 67 -7.74 11.07 -8.08
N ARG A 68 -7.73 10.13 -9.03
CA ARG A 68 -8.94 9.39 -9.45
C ARG A 68 -9.57 8.56 -8.33
N MET A 69 -8.80 8.14 -7.33
CA MET A 69 -9.35 7.43 -6.18
C MET A 69 -10.10 8.40 -5.26
N LEU A 70 -9.54 9.58 -4.99
CA LEU A 70 -10.23 10.59 -4.18
C LEU A 70 -11.52 11.06 -4.86
N ASP A 71 -11.50 11.23 -6.19
CA ASP A 71 -12.69 11.59 -6.97
C ASP A 71 -13.77 10.49 -6.96
N ALA A 72 -13.36 9.23 -6.80
CA ALA A 72 -14.25 8.07 -6.74
C ALA A 72 -14.76 7.76 -5.32
N MET A 73 -14.20 8.40 -4.28
CA MET A 73 -14.68 8.26 -2.91
C MET A 73 -16.02 8.99 -2.74
N GLU A 74 -16.81 8.53 -1.78
CA GLU A 74 -17.98 9.29 -1.33
C GLU A 74 -17.52 10.67 -0.85
N THR A 75 -18.27 11.72 -1.19
CA THR A 75 -17.90 13.12 -0.90
C THR A 75 -17.51 13.33 0.57
N ALA A 76 -18.23 12.74 1.54
CA ALA A 76 -17.90 12.90 2.95
C ALA A 76 -16.53 12.29 3.32
N GLN A 77 -16.17 11.14 2.75
CA GLN A 77 -14.88 10.50 2.96
C GLN A 77 -13.74 11.27 2.29
N ALA A 78 -13.96 11.76 1.06
CA ALA A 78 -12.96 12.56 0.36
C ALA A 78 -12.66 13.86 1.13
N GLU A 79 -13.69 14.52 1.67
CA GLU A 79 -13.52 15.73 2.48
C GLU A 79 -12.84 15.46 3.82
N GLU A 80 -13.13 14.33 4.49
CA GLU A 80 -12.40 13.92 5.69
C GLU A 80 -10.91 13.70 5.40
N VAL A 81 -10.59 13.01 4.30
CA VAL A 81 -9.19 12.80 3.88
C VAL A 81 -8.51 14.13 3.60
N LYS A 82 -9.15 15.06 2.87
CA LYS A 82 -8.59 16.40 2.59
C LYS A 82 -8.44 17.25 3.85
N ALA A 83 -9.34 17.10 4.82
CA ALA A 83 -9.23 17.79 6.11
C ALA A 83 -8.05 17.28 6.94
N LEU A 84 -7.78 15.98 6.88
CA LEU A 84 -6.63 15.34 7.55
C LEU A 84 -5.31 15.58 6.82
N PHE A 85 -5.33 15.64 5.48
CA PHE A 85 -4.18 15.81 4.60
C PHE A 85 -4.43 16.97 3.61
N PRO A 86 -4.29 18.23 4.07
CA PRO A 86 -4.61 19.41 3.26
C PRO A 86 -3.82 19.51 1.94
N GLU A 87 -2.63 18.91 1.89
CA GLU A 87 -1.79 18.80 0.70
C GLU A 87 -2.46 18.04 -0.46
N LEU A 88 -3.48 17.23 -0.18
CA LEU A 88 -4.25 16.49 -1.19
C LEU A 88 -5.45 17.26 -1.74
N ALA A 89 -5.75 18.46 -1.22
CA ALA A 89 -6.93 19.23 -1.62
C ALA A 89 -6.76 20.03 -2.93
N GLY A 90 -5.54 20.08 -3.48
CA GLY A 90 -5.25 20.78 -4.74
C GLY A 90 -5.79 20.06 -5.99
N GLU A 91 -5.79 20.78 -7.12
CA GLU A 91 -6.12 20.19 -8.44
C GLU A 91 -5.09 19.12 -8.87
N GLU A 92 -3.87 19.23 -8.35
CA GLU A 92 -2.78 18.27 -8.52
C GLU A 92 -2.01 18.18 -7.20
N PHE A 93 -1.63 16.96 -6.81
CA PHE A 93 -0.75 16.70 -5.67
C PHE A 93 0.29 15.64 -6.03
N ASP A 94 1.48 15.78 -5.47
CA ASP A 94 2.51 14.76 -5.59
C ASP A 94 2.53 13.90 -4.32
N TYR A 95 2.38 12.60 -4.49
CA TYR A 95 2.49 11.62 -3.42
C TYR A 95 3.31 10.44 -3.95
N PRO A 96 4.65 10.58 -4.00
CA PRO A 96 5.52 9.67 -4.73
C PRO A 96 5.55 8.29 -4.09
N ALA A 97 5.76 7.28 -4.92
CA ALA A 97 5.80 5.91 -4.44
C ALA A 97 7.02 5.69 -3.52
N ALA A 98 6.83 4.96 -2.41
CA ALA A 98 7.91 4.62 -1.50
C ALA A 98 9.00 3.76 -2.20
N ARG A 99 8.57 2.97 -3.18
CA ARG A 99 9.38 2.05 -3.99
C ARG A 99 8.81 1.91 -5.40
N MET A 100 9.65 1.40 -6.30
CA MET A 100 9.20 0.95 -7.61
C MET A 100 8.22 -0.21 -7.46
N THR A 101 7.12 -0.16 -8.20
CA THR A 101 6.12 -1.23 -8.27
C THR A 101 6.24 -1.98 -9.59
N LEU A 102 6.43 -3.30 -9.51
CA LEU A 102 6.56 -4.18 -10.66
C LEU A 102 5.22 -4.47 -11.31
N LYS A 103 5.22 -4.46 -12.64
CA LYS A 103 4.15 -5.00 -13.47
C LYS A 103 4.10 -6.52 -13.35
N ALA A 104 2.97 -7.11 -13.71
CA ALA A 104 2.75 -8.56 -13.63
C ALA A 104 3.86 -9.39 -14.31
N HIS A 105 4.34 -8.96 -15.48
CA HIS A 105 5.40 -9.67 -16.20
C HIS A 105 6.79 -9.48 -15.57
N GLU A 106 7.09 -8.30 -15.01
CA GLU A 106 8.35 -8.03 -14.32
C GLU A 106 8.44 -8.84 -13.01
N ALA A 107 7.35 -8.89 -12.25
CA ALA A 107 7.23 -9.73 -11.07
C ALA A 107 7.45 -11.21 -11.42
N LYS A 108 6.80 -11.72 -12.48
CA LYS A 108 7.00 -13.11 -12.94
C LYS A 108 8.45 -13.44 -13.29
N VAL A 109 9.20 -12.49 -13.85
CA VAL A 109 10.63 -12.68 -14.14
C VAL A 109 11.43 -12.76 -12.84
N LEU A 110 11.18 -11.84 -11.91
CA LEU A 110 11.85 -11.81 -10.60
C LEU A 110 11.62 -13.09 -9.80
N LEU A 111 10.39 -13.65 -9.81
CA LEU A 111 10.04 -14.85 -9.05
C LEU A 111 10.53 -16.16 -9.69
N ARG A 112 11.11 -16.11 -10.89
CA ARG A 112 11.71 -17.27 -11.59
C ARG A 112 13.25 -17.31 -11.49
N ALA A 113 13.86 -16.25 -10.99
CA ALA A 113 15.30 -16.12 -10.78
C ALA A 113 15.69 -16.73 -9.42
#